data_AF-A0A0S4NLX5-F1
#
_entry.id   AF-A0A0S4NLX5-F1
#
_cell.length_a   1.000
_cell.length_b   1.000
_cell.length_c   1.000
_cell.angle_alpha   90.00
_cell.angle_beta   90.00
_cell.angle_gamma   90.00
#
_symmetry.space_group_name_H-M   'P 1'
#
loop_
_entity.id
_entity.type
_entity.pdbx_description
1 polymer ?
#
loop_
_entity_poly.entity_id
_entity_poly.type
_entity_poly.pdbx_seq_one_letter_code
_entity_poly.pdbx_strand_id
1 'polypeptide(L)'
;MFCNFDYFKQGWARYEFNLTCTRDHNLKFGDNRTVVIFNALAKKFDKNDEPIKNFLALMRNQGDNKNRFIAQIQGEIDKVKQDPERRDGFMKYELNLMDAKMEVREEDIKKLIDSLYELNIKPEIIKQKVMEKYNLTDNAYDKFLE
;
A
#
# COMPACT_ATOMS: atom_id res chain seq x y z
N MET A 1 -13.41 -12.15 3.04
CA MET A 1 -12.30 -11.18 2.93
C MET A 1 -10.97 -11.93 2.94
N PHE A 2 -10.00 -11.50 2.15
CA PHE A 2 -8.63 -12.04 2.18
C PHE A 2 -7.67 -10.99 2.72
N CYS A 3 -6.84 -11.36 3.69
CA CYS A 3 -5.87 -10.48 4.33
C CYS A 3 -4.47 -11.05 4.19
N ASN A 4 -3.50 -10.20 3.83
CA ASN A 4 -2.06 -10.53 3.85
C ASN A 4 -1.44 -10.43 5.25
N PHE A 5 -2.24 -10.10 6.27
CA PHE A 5 -1.87 -10.04 7.68
C PHE A 5 -2.89 -10.81 8.53
N ASP A 6 -2.47 -11.19 9.75
CA ASP A 6 -3.35 -11.87 10.69
C ASP A 6 -4.14 -10.87 11.54
N TYR A 7 -5.43 -10.72 11.21
CA TYR A 7 -6.33 -9.74 11.83
C TYR A 7 -6.49 -9.94 13.35
N PHE A 8 -6.57 -11.20 13.81
CA PHE A 8 -6.85 -11.55 15.21
C PHE A 8 -5.66 -12.19 15.93
N LYS A 9 -4.52 -12.33 15.25
CA LYS A 9 -3.27 -12.87 15.79
C LYS A 9 -3.38 -14.31 16.33
N GLN A 10 -4.36 -15.09 15.90
CA GLN A 10 -4.53 -16.49 16.31
C GLN A 10 -3.81 -17.49 15.41
N GLY A 11 -3.33 -17.04 14.24
CA GLY A 11 -2.63 -17.84 13.25
C GLY A 11 -3.51 -18.82 12.47
N TRP A 12 -4.83 -18.64 12.49
CA TRP A 12 -5.79 -19.49 11.76
C TRP A 12 -5.90 -19.07 10.30
N ALA A 13 -6.14 -20.05 9.42
CA ALA A 13 -6.38 -19.82 7.99
C ALA A 13 -7.71 -19.14 7.72
N ARG A 14 -8.73 -19.45 8.53
CA ARG A 14 -10.10 -18.96 8.38
C ARG A 14 -10.65 -18.53 9.74
N TYR A 15 -11.19 -17.33 9.78
CA TYR A 15 -12.03 -16.84 10.86
C TYR A 15 -13.45 -16.71 10.34
N GLU A 16 -14.40 -17.26 11.08
CA GLU A 16 -15.80 -17.26 10.71
C GLU A 16 -16.63 -16.71 11.86
N PHE A 17 -17.41 -15.68 11.57
CA PHE A 17 -18.23 -14.99 12.55
C PHE A 17 -19.68 -15.00 12.09
N ASN A 18 -20.57 -15.36 13.02
CA ASN A 18 -22.02 -15.28 12.85
C ASN A 18 -22.58 -14.20 13.78
N LEU A 19 -23.58 -13.47 13.31
CA LEU A 19 -24.22 -12.42 14.10
C LEU A 19 -25.16 -13.05 15.15
N THR A 20 -24.74 -13.03 16.41
CA THR A 20 -25.47 -13.60 17.56
C THR A 20 -25.71 -12.54 18.64
N CYS A 21 -26.77 -12.70 19.43
CA CYS A 21 -27.08 -11.77 20.53
C CYS A 21 -26.03 -11.88 21.64
N THR A 22 -25.61 -10.74 22.18
CA THR A 22 -24.57 -10.67 23.24
C THR A 22 -25.05 -11.22 24.59
N ARG A 23 -26.38 -11.22 24.83
CA ARG A 23 -26.99 -11.77 26.06
C ARG A 23 -27.32 -13.25 25.93
N ASP A 24 -27.66 -13.70 24.72
CA ASP A 24 -27.99 -15.10 24.41
C ASP A 24 -27.36 -15.49 23.07
N HIS A 25 -26.24 -16.24 23.13
CA HIS A 25 -25.48 -16.63 21.95
C HIS A 25 -26.21 -17.64 21.05
N ASN A 26 -27.30 -18.25 21.53
CA ASN A 26 -28.15 -19.11 20.72
C ASN A 26 -29.14 -18.31 19.86
N LEU A 27 -29.44 -17.07 20.25
CA LEU A 27 -30.33 -16.19 19.51
C LEU A 27 -29.58 -15.53 18.34
N LYS A 28 -29.89 -15.97 17.12
CA LYS A 28 -29.35 -15.41 15.88
C LYS A 28 -30.20 -14.23 15.41
N PHE A 29 -29.54 -13.21 14.86
CA PHE A 29 -30.22 -11.99 14.35
C PHE A 29 -31.12 -12.26 13.12
N GLY A 30 -30.99 -13.42 12.47
CA GLY A 30 -31.87 -13.86 11.37
C GLY A 30 -31.54 -13.32 9.97
N ASP A 31 -30.49 -12.51 9.83
CA ASP A 31 -30.06 -11.90 8.55
C ASP A 31 -29.14 -12.82 7.71
N ASN A 32 -28.93 -14.08 8.12
CA ASN A 32 -28.09 -15.07 7.42
C ASN A 32 -26.69 -14.60 7.00
N ARG A 33 -26.18 -13.53 7.64
CA ARG A 33 -24.84 -13.01 7.35
C ARG A 33 -23.78 -13.79 8.12
N THR A 34 -22.80 -14.29 7.40
CA THR A 34 -21.58 -14.89 7.93
C THR A 34 -20.39 -14.11 7.40
N VAL A 35 -19.55 -13.62 8.32
CA VAL A 35 -18.33 -12.90 7.96
C VAL A 35 -17.18 -13.89 7.99
N VAL A 36 -16.60 -14.16 6.82
CA VAL A 36 -15.44 -15.05 6.67
C VAL A 36 -14.21 -14.23 6.31
N ILE A 37 -13.13 -14.41 7.09
CA ILE A 37 -11.84 -13.75 6.90
C ILE A 37 -10.76 -14.82 6.74
N PHE A 38 -10.06 -14.78 5.61
CA PHE A 38 -8.94 -15.65 5.32
C PHE A 38 -7.61 -14.92 5.58
N ASN A 39 -6.72 -15.57 6.30
CA ASN A 39 -5.44 -15.00 6.74
C ASN A 39 -4.28 -15.70 6.01
N ALA A 40 -3.54 -14.95 5.20
CA ALA A 40 -2.42 -15.49 4.45
C ALA A 40 -1.23 -15.91 5.33
N LEU A 41 -1.08 -15.32 6.53
CA LEU A 41 -0.03 -15.66 7.50
C LEU A 41 -0.35 -16.89 8.35
N ALA A 42 -1.44 -17.59 8.03
CA ALA A 42 -1.89 -18.73 8.80
C ALA A 42 -0.84 -19.85 8.89
N LYS A 43 -0.76 -20.42 10.09
CA LYS A 43 0.05 -21.61 10.40
C LYS A 43 -0.84 -22.82 10.75
N LYS A 44 -2.10 -22.56 11.08
CA LYS A 44 -3.10 -23.57 11.46
C LYS A 44 -4.16 -23.64 10.37
N PHE A 45 -4.29 -24.81 9.78
CA PHE A 45 -5.26 -25.13 8.74
C PHE A 45 -6.14 -26.27 9.23
N ASP A 46 -7.45 -26.10 9.15
CA ASP A 46 -8.40 -27.19 9.32
C ASP A 46 -8.50 -28.00 8.01
N LYS A 47 -9.12 -29.20 8.04
CA LYS A 47 -9.35 -30.04 6.86
C LYS A 47 -10.07 -29.29 5.74
N ASN A 48 -10.97 -28.39 6.10
CA ASN A 48 -11.72 -27.56 5.17
C ASN A 48 -10.89 -26.42 4.54
N ASP A 49 -9.72 -26.10 5.12
CA ASP A 49 -8.84 -25.02 4.66
C ASP A 49 -7.75 -25.53 3.69
N GLU A 50 -7.60 -26.84 3.51
CA GLU A 50 -6.57 -27.41 2.63
C GLU A 50 -6.67 -26.92 1.16
N PRO A 51 -7.86 -26.75 0.56
CA PRO A 51 -7.98 -26.20 -0.79
C PRO A 51 -7.45 -24.75 -0.91
N ILE A 52 -7.61 -23.93 0.13
CA ILE A 52 -7.25 -22.50 0.10
C ILE A 52 -5.79 -22.26 0.50
N LYS A 53 -5.14 -23.23 1.14
CA LYS A 53 -3.74 -23.14 1.60
C LYS A 53 -2.75 -22.70 0.51
N ASN A 54 -2.85 -23.30 -0.68
CA ASN A 54 -1.99 -22.95 -1.81
C ASN A 54 -2.25 -21.51 -2.30
N PHE A 55 -3.50 -21.06 -2.27
CA PHE A 55 -3.86 -19.69 -2.63
C PHE A 55 -3.33 -18.68 -1.61
N LEU A 56 -3.43 -18.99 -0.32
CA LEU A 56 -2.87 -18.17 0.76
C LEU A 56 -1.34 -18.09 0.69
N ALA A 57 -0.66 -19.16 0.28
CA ALA A 57 0.77 -19.15 0.01
C ALA A 57 1.12 -18.29 -1.22
N LEU A 58 0.32 -18.36 -2.29
CA LEU A 58 0.49 -17.51 -3.48
C LEU A 58 0.36 -16.02 -3.14
N MET A 59 -0.61 -15.64 -2.29
CA MET A 59 -0.75 -14.24 -1.82
C MET A 59 0.51 -13.70 -1.13
N ARG A 60 1.38 -14.58 -0.64
CA ARG A 60 2.65 -14.24 0.01
C ARG A 60 3.85 -14.34 -0.92
N ASN A 61 3.64 -14.57 -2.22
CA ASN A 61 4.70 -14.90 -3.18
C ASN A 61 5.48 -16.17 -2.78
N GLN A 62 4.84 -17.11 -2.07
CA GLN A 62 5.45 -18.36 -1.57
C GLN A 62 4.85 -19.62 -2.24
N GLY A 63 4.24 -19.47 -3.43
CA GLY A 63 3.49 -20.53 -4.09
C GLY A 63 4.36 -21.65 -4.70
N ASP A 64 3.92 -22.89 -4.51
CA ASP A 64 4.43 -24.06 -5.24
C ASP A 64 3.64 -24.17 -6.57
N ASN A 65 4.32 -24.03 -7.71
CA ASN A 65 3.71 -24.00 -9.06
C ASN A 65 3.11 -25.33 -9.53
N LYS A 66 3.02 -26.32 -8.64
CA LYS A 66 2.49 -27.66 -8.95
C LYS A 66 0.97 -27.69 -9.04
N ASN A 67 0.26 -26.72 -8.43
CA ASN A 67 -1.19 -26.68 -8.49
C ASN A 67 -1.67 -25.97 -9.76
N ARG A 68 -2.47 -26.66 -10.58
CA ARG A 68 -3.06 -26.13 -11.82
C ARG A 68 -3.82 -24.82 -11.61
N PHE A 69 -4.53 -24.68 -10.50
CA PHE A 69 -5.28 -23.46 -10.17
C PHE A 69 -4.34 -22.26 -9.94
N ILE A 70 -3.24 -22.48 -9.23
CA ILE A 70 -2.22 -21.45 -8.97
C ILE A 70 -1.50 -21.07 -10.25
N ALA A 71 -1.15 -22.05 -11.09
CA ALA A 71 -0.53 -21.81 -12.39
C ALA A 71 -1.43 -20.98 -13.33
N GLN A 72 -2.74 -21.22 -13.32
CA GLN A 72 -3.70 -20.39 -14.08
C GLN A 72 -3.74 -18.95 -13.57
N ILE A 73 -3.81 -18.73 -12.26
CA ILE A 73 -3.81 -17.38 -11.68
C ILE A 73 -2.51 -16.65 -12.05
N GLN A 74 -1.36 -17.31 -11.89
CA GLN A 74 -0.07 -16.70 -12.22
C GLN A 74 0.02 -16.35 -13.71
N GLY A 75 -0.46 -17.23 -14.60
CA GLY A 75 -0.52 -16.97 -16.03
C GLY A 75 -1.41 -15.76 -16.38
N GLU A 76 -2.55 -15.60 -15.73
CA GLU A 76 -3.40 -14.41 -15.91
C GLU A 76 -2.76 -13.14 -15.34
N ILE A 77 -2.07 -13.22 -14.19
CA ILE A 77 -1.28 -12.11 -13.65
C ILE A 77 -0.20 -11.69 -14.65
N ASP A 78 0.51 -12.64 -15.23
CA ASP A 78 1.60 -12.36 -16.17
C ASP A 78 1.05 -11.75 -17.47
N LYS A 79 -0.10 -12.23 -17.98
CA LYS A 79 -0.79 -11.59 -19.11
C LYS A 79 -1.18 -10.16 -18.80
N VAL A 80 -1.79 -9.90 -17.64
CA VAL A 80 -2.17 -8.54 -17.22
C VAL A 80 -0.96 -7.63 -17.06
N LYS A 81 0.17 -8.15 -16.57
CA LYS A 81 1.43 -7.40 -16.45
C LYS A 81 2.10 -7.10 -17.79
N GLN A 82 1.91 -7.97 -18.79
CA GLN A 82 2.47 -7.81 -20.13
C GLN A 82 1.60 -6.94 -21.05
N ASP A 83 0.38 -6.60 -20.63
CA ASP A 83 -0.52 -5.69 -21.35
C ASP A 83 0.14 -4.31 -21.55
N PRO A 84 0.47 -3.93 -22.80
CA PRO A 84 1.24 -2.72 -23.07
C PRO A 84 0.43 -1.45 -22.78
N GLU A 85 -0.87 -1.42 -23.04
CA GLU A 85 -1.72 -0.26 -22.76
C GLU A 85 -1.80 0.02 -21.26
N ARG A 86 -1.93 -1.03 -20.43
CA ARG A 86 -1.89 -0.89 -18.98
C ARG A 86 -0.52 -0.47 -18.46
N ARG A 87 0.58 -0.97 -19.05
CA ARG A 87 1.93 -0.53 -18.68
C ARG A 87 2.15 0.95 -18.98
N ASP A 88 1.69 1.42 -20.14
CA ASP A 88 1.78 2.83 -20.52
C ASP A 88 0.96 3.71 -19.58
N GLY A 89 -0.26 3.27 -19.24
CA GLY A 89 -1.10 3.95 -18.26
C GLY A 89 -0.45 4.04 -16.87
N PHE A 90 0.14 2.94 -16.39
CA PHE A 90 0.85 2.92 -15.11
C PHE A 90 2.10 3.81 -15.13
N MET A 91 2.89 3.76 -16.20
CA MET A 91 4.08 4.61 -16.34
C MET A 91 3.71 6.09 -16.36
N LYS A 92 2.68 6.47 -17.12
CA LYS A 92 2.15 7.83 -17.14
C LYS A 92 1.68 8.28 -15.76
N TYR A 93 0.99 7.42 -15.03
CA TYR A 93 0.55 7.71 -13.67
C TYR A 93 1.73 7.96 -12.72
N GLU A 94 2.75 7.10 -12.73
CA GLU A 94 3.95 7.26 -11.90
C GLU A 94 4.74 8.54 -12.24
N LEU A 95 4.87 8.87 -13.54
CA LEU A 95 5.49 10.12 -13.98
C LEU A 95 4.72 11.34 -13.46
N ASN A 96 3.41 11.38 -13.65
CA ASN A 96 2.57 12.47 -13.14
C ASN A 96 2.67 12.60 -11.62
N LEU A 97 2.76 11.49 -10.89
CA LEU A 97 2.91 11.49 -9.44
C LEU A 97 4.29 12.01 -9.02
N MET A 98 5.33 11.69 -9.77
CA MET A 98 6.68 12.21 -9.54
C MET A 98 6.74 13.72 -9.79
N ASP A 99 6.14 14.19 -10.88
CA ASP A 99 6.06 15.62 -11.22
C ASP A 99 5.30 16.40 -10.15
N ALA A 100 4.11 15.93 -9.75
CA ALA A 100 3.33 16.55 -8.68
C ALA A 100 4.11 16.62 -7.35
N LYS A 101 4.89 15.59 -7.01
CA LYS A 101 5.75 15.59 -5.81
C LYS A 101 6.90 16.59 -5.92
N MET A 102 7.44 16.79 -7.12
CA MET A 102 8.48 17.79 -7.35
C MET A 102 7.90 19.20 -7.24
N GLU A 103 6.76 19.47 -7.86
CA GLU A 103 6.07 20.77 -7.78
C GLU A 103 5.73 21.14 -6.33
N VAL A 104 5.12 20.22 -5.57
CA VAL A 104 4.82 20.45 -4.14
C VAL A 104 6.09 20.75 -3.35
N ARG A 105 7.18 20.02 -3.60
CA ARG A 105 8.45 20.27 -2.93
C ARG A 105 9.02 21.65 -3.29
N GLU A 106 8.97 22.04 -4.56
CA GLU A 106 9.44 23.35 -5.01
C GLU A 106 8.61 24.48 -4.37
N GLU A 107 7.29 24.36 -4.34
CA GLU A 107 6.41 25.32 -3.67
C GLU A 107 6.68 25.42 -2.17
N ASP A 108 6.87 24.29 -1.48
CA ASP A 108 7.15 24.26 -0.05
C ASP A 108 8.47 24.97 0.27
N ILE A 109 9.49 24.82 -0.58
CA ILE A 109 10.77 25.53 -0.46
C ILE A 109 10.57 27.03 -0.66
N LYS A 110 9.82 27.47 -1.69
CA LYS A 110 9.52 28.89 -1.92
C LYS A 110 8.79 29.51 -0.72
N LYS A 111 7.71 28.89 -0.26
CA LYS A 111 6.93 29.35 0.91
C LYS A 111 7.79 29.45 2.17
N LEU A 112 8.71 28.50 2.38
CA LEU A 112 9.66 28.55 3.50
C LEU A 112 10.61 29.74 3.37
N ILE A 113 11.20 29.95 2.19
CA ILE A 113 12.11 31.08 1.93
C ILE A 113 11.40 32.41 2.19
N ASP A 114 10.19 32.59 1.65
CA ASP A 114 9.36 33.80 1.83
C ASP A 114 9.08 34.05 3.32
N SER A 115 8.66 33.02 4.04
CA SER A 115 8.40 33.11 5.49
C SER A 115 9.65 33.51 6.29
N LEU A 116 10.83 33.05 5.89
CA LEU A 116 12.09 33.39 6.57
C LEU A 116 12.51 34.83 6.26
N TYR A 117 12.24 35.33 5.05
CA TYR A 117 12.44 36.74 4.70
C TYR A 117 11.49 37.65 5.47
N GLU A 118 10.21 37.27 5.63
CA GLU A 118 9.23 38.02 6.44
C GLU A 118 9.65 38.14 7.91
N LEU A 119 10.35 37.13 8.43
CA LEU A 119 10.93 37.14 9.78
C LEU A 119 12.24 37.92 9.89
N ASN A 120 12.64 38.63 8.82
CA ASN A 120 13.82 39.48 8.75
C ASN A 120 15.13 38.73 9.02
N ILE A 121 15.17 37.43 8.67
CA ILE A 121 16.38 36.62 8.77
C ILE A 121 17.33 36.99 7.62
N LYS A 122 18.62 37.07 7.93
CA LYS A 122 19.65 37.44 6.95
C LYS A 122 19.66 36.47 5.75
N PRO A 123 19.68 36.96 4.50
CA PRO A 123 19.62 36.13 3.28
C PRO A 123 20.70 35.03 3.22
N GLU A 124 21.89 35.32 3.74
CA GLU A 124 23.04 34.40 3.74
C GLU A 124 22.77 33.18 4.62
N ILE A 125 22.08 33.38 5.76
CA ILE A 125 21.71 32.31 6.69
C ILE A 125 20.58 31.46 6.08
N ILE A 126 19.62 32.08 5.39
CA ILE A 126 18.53 31.39 4.69
C ILE A 126 19.11 30.48 3.62
N LYS A 127 19.98 31.01 2.74
CA LYS A 127 20.62 30.26 1.67
C LYS A 127 21.37 29.05 2.20
N GLN A 128 22.23 29.24 3.21
CA GLN A 128 23.00 28.14 3.80
C GLN A 128 22.09 27.03 4.36
N LYS A 129 21.06 27.39 5.16
CA LYS A 129 20.19 26.40 5.83
C LYS A 129 19.26 25.67 4.86
N VAL A 130 18.73 26.36 3.86
CA VAL A 130 17.85 25.74 2.86
C VAL A 130 18.65 24.79 1.97
N MET A 131 19.86 25.18 1.54
CA MET A 131 20.74 24.31 0.77
C MET A 131 21.14 23.06 1.54
N GLU A 132 21.48 23.19 2.83
CA GLU A 132 21.82 22.05 3.70
C GLU A 132 20.61 21.12 3.91
N LYS A 133 19.42 21.67 4.19
CA LYS A 133 18.23 20.87 4.50
C LYS A 133 17.68 20.10 3.30
N TYR A 134 17.78 20.67 2.10
CA TYR A 134 17.22 20.10 0.87
C TYR A 134 18.29 19.54 -0.08
N ASN A 135 19.56 19.51 0.33
CA ASN A 135 20.71 19.09 -0.48
C ASN A 135 20.77 19.78 -1.86
N LEU A 136 20.53 21.08 -1.88
CA LEU A 136 20.52 21.88 -3.12
C LEU A 136 21.92 22.38 -3.45
N THR A 137 22.20 22.53 -4.74
CA THR A 137 23.37 23.27 -5.24
C THR A 137 23.07 24.76 -5.29
N ASP A 138 24.10 25.61 -5.36
CA ASP A 138 23.92 27.08 -5.47
C ASP A 138 23.01 27.46 -6.64
N ASN A 139 23.25 26.89 -7.82
CA ASN A 139 22.44 27.14 -9.01
C ASN A 139 20.97 26.72 -8.82
N ALA A 140 20.72 25.66 -8.06
CA ALA A 140 19.36 25.20 -7.79
C ALA A 140 18.63 26.11 -6.78
N TYR A 141 19.37 26.68 -5.81
CA TYR A 141 18.81 27.65 -4.87
C TYR A 141 18.40 28.95 -5.57
N ASP A 142 19.25 29.45 -6.47
CA ASP A 142 19.01 30.74 -7.14
C ASP A 142 17.73 30.70 -8.02
N LYS A 143 17.36 29.52 -8.56
CA LYS A 143 16.08 29.29 -9.27
C LYS A 143 14.84 29.53 -8.39
N PHE A 144 14.96 29.43 -7.06
CA PHE A 144 13.85 29.70 -6.14
C PHE A 144 13.68 31.18 -5.81
N LEU A 145 14.65 32.02 -6.18
CA LEU A 145 14.59 33.47 -6.02
C LEU A 145 14.09 34.20 -7.27
N GLU A 146 13.90 33.48 -8.38
CA GLU A 146 13.17 33.92 -9.59
C GLU A 146 11.64 33.75 -9.43
#